data_AF-A0A527HGM3-F1
#
_entry.id   AF-A0A527HGM3-F1
#
_cell.length_a   1.000
_cell.length_b   1.000
_cell.length_c   1.000
_cell.angle_alpha   90.00
_cell.angle_beta   90.00
_cell.angle_gamma   90.00
#
_symmetry.space_group_name_H-M   'P 1'
#
loop_
_entity.id
_entity.type
_entity.pdbx_description
1 polymer ?
#
loop_
_entity_poly.entity_id
_entity_poly.type
_entity_poly.pdbx_seq_one_letter_code
_entity_poly.pdbx_strand_id
1 'polypeptide(L)'
;RDAKLDGKVFLVTTGGGEKAADCDKLQDGTYGAVVMTDLARQSGDMNAIIKFLLQSGQPAGTSHTYIYTLEKATTKADLKPDSCWDLKALQAQAAAK
;
A
#
# COMPACT_ATOMS: atom_id res chain seq x y z
N ARG A 1 -22.96 2.99 -2.71
CA ARG A 1 -23.85 1.97 -3.31
C ARG A 1 -25.06 1.64 -2.47
N ASP A 2 -24.94 0.88 -1.38
CA ASP A 2 -26.11 0.29 -0.72
C ASP A 2 -27.04 1.35 -0.09
N ALA A 3 -26.47 2.48 0.34
CA ALA A 3 -27.21 3.65 0.79
C ALA A 3 -27.80 4.54 -0.35
N LYS A 4 -27.62 4.16 -1.63
CA LYS A 4 -28.05 4.92 -2.82
C LYS A 4 -27.48 6.35 -2.91
N LEU A 5 -26.23 6.51 -2.45
CA LEU A 5 -25.49 7.79 -2.44
C LEU A 5 -24.40 7.88 -3.52
N ASP A 6 -24.37 6.96 -4.48
CA ASP A 6 -23.39 6.99 -5.57
C ASP A 6 -23.52 8.31 -6.38
N GLY A 7 -22.39 8.93 -6.70
CA GLY A 7 -22.33 10.23 -7.36
C GLY A 7 -22.76 11.42 -6.49
N LYS A 8 -23.24 11.20 -5.26
CA LYS A 8 -23.63 12.27 -4.31
C LYS A 8 -22.58 12.51 -3.22
N VAL A 9 -21.72 11.53 -2.97
CA VAL A 9 -20.66 11.59 -1.97
C VAL A 9 -19.31 11.44 -2.65
N PHE A 10 -18.37 12.33 -2.32
CA PHE A 10 -16.98 12.17 -2.68
C PHE A 10 -16.28 11.31 -1.61
N LEU A 11 -16.03 10.04 -1.92
CA LEU A 11 -15.42 9.11 -0.99
C LEU A 11 -13.89 9.18 -1.07
N VAL A 12 -13.26 9.49 0.07
CA VAL A 12 -11.80 9.45 0.27
C VAL A 12 -11.49 8.40 1.32
N THR A 13 -10.51 7.54 1.05
CA THR A 13 -10.06 6.48 1.98
C THR A 13 -8.55 6.39 2.02
N THR A 14 -8.01 5.61 2.95
CA THR A 14 -6.62 5.17 2.94
C THR A 14 -6.54 3.74 2.41
N GLY A 15 -5.44 3.39 1.74
CA GLY A 15 -5.27 2.10 1.07
C GLY A 15 -3.82 1.68 0.96
N GLY A 16 -3.57 0.39 0.69
CA GLY A 16 -2.24 -0.20 0.63
C GLY A 16 -1.54 -0.11 -0.73
N GLY A 17 -2.18 0.51 -1.74
CA GLY A 17 -1.71 0.50 -3.11
C GLY A 17 -2.01 -0.80 -3.86
N GLU A 18 -2.96 -1.62 -3.39
CA GLU A 18 -3.31 -2.89 -4.06
C GLU A 18 -4.25 -2.61 -5.23
N LYS A 19 -4.05 -3.33 -6.34
CA LYS A 19 -4.77 -3.10 -7.59
C LYS A 19 -6.29 -3.22 -7.43
N ALA A 20 -6.80 -4.34 -6.91
CA ALA A 20 -8.23 -4.59 -6.81
C ALA A 20 -8.92 -3.76 -5.72
N ALA A 21 -8.21 -3.46 -4.63
CA ALA A 21 -8.73 -2.70 -3.50
C ALA A 21 -8.72 -1.19 -3.77
N ASP A 22 -7.68 -0.65 -4.41
CA ASP A 22 -7.47 0.80 -4.52
C ASP A 22 -7.52 1.30 -5.97
N CYS A 23 -6.63 0.81 -6.85
CA CYS A 23 -6.52 1.34 -8.22
C CYS A 23 -7.79 1.09 -9.04
N ASP A 24 -8.35 -0.12 -9.00
CA ASP A 24 -9.56 -0.45 -9.74
C ASP A 24 -10.75 0.39 -9.24
N LYS A 25 -10.77 0.76 -7.95
CA LYS A 25 -11.80 1.60 -7.32
C LYS A 25 -11.65 3.09 -7.61
N LEU A 26 -10.42 3.56 -7.79
CA LEU A 26 -10.16 4.88 -8.37
C LEU A 26 -10.56 4.92 -9.85
N GLN A 27 -10.26 3.84 -10.59
CA GLN A 27 -10.53 3.75 -12.02
C GLN A 27 -12.04 3.68 -12.33
N ASP A 28 -12.80 2.87 -11.59
CA ASP A 28 -14.25 2.72 -11.74
C ASP A 28 -15.06 3.87 -11.11
N GLY A 29 -14.40 4.78 -10.38
CA GLY A 29 -15.00 5.96 -9.77
C GLY A 29 -15.70 5.70 -8.43
N THR A 30 -15.56 4.50 -7.86
CA THR A 30 -16.03 4.20 -6.49
C THR A 30 -15.35 5.11 -5.48
N TYR A 31 -14.06 5.38 -5.65
CA TYR A 31 -13.29 6.32 -4.83
C TYR A 31 -12.93 7.57 -5.62
N GLY A 32 -13.03 8.73 -4.97
CA GLY A 32 -12.57 10.00 -5.51
C GLY A 32 -11.07 10.22 -5.30
N ALA A 33 -10.54 9.75 -4.16
CA ALA A 33 -9.13 9.73 -3.85
C ALA A 33 -8.79 8.60 -2.86
N VAL A 34 -7.56 8.11 -2.94
CA VAL A 34 -6.99 7.18 -1.95
C VAL A 34 -5.67 7.76 -1.47
N VAL A 35 -5.48 7.87 -0.16
CA VAL A 35 -4.16 8.09 0.44
C VAL A 35 -3.47 6.74 0.54
N MET A 36 -2.56 6.49 -0.40
CA MET A 36 -1.88 5.22 -0.58
C MET A 36 -0.63 5.13 0.31
N THR A 37 -0.57 4.06 1.10
CA THR A 37 0.65 3.56 1.72
C THR A 37 1.43 2.77 0.68
N ASP A 38 2.74 2.98 0.66
CA ASP A 38 3.65 2.17 -0.16
C ASP A 38 3.95 0.86 0.58
N LEU A 39 2.93 -0.02 0.65
CA LEU A 39 2.97 -1.23 1.47
C LEU A 39 4.12 -2.15 1.06
N ALA A 40 4.41 -2.24 -0.24
CA ALA A 40 5.50 -3.06 -0.75
C ALA A 40 6.85 -2.57 -0.22
N ARG A 41 7.12 -1.25 -0.32
CA ARG A 41 8.37 -0.68 0.21
C ARG A 41 8.43 -0.74 1.73
N GLN A 42 7.34 -0.39 2.42
CA GLN A 42 7.26 -0.46 3.90
C GLN A 42 7.56 -1.88 4.40
N SER A 43 7.05 -2.90 3.72
CA SER A 43 7.34 -4.31 4.05
C SER A 43 8.82 -4.65 3.84
N GLY A 44 9.44 -4.13 2.78
CA GLY A 44 10.88 -4.26 2.53
C GLY A 44 11.73 -3.59 3.61
N ASP A 45 11.37 -2.36 3.99
CA ASP A 45 12.04 -1.57 5.02
C ASP A 45 11.98 -2.27 6.39
N MET A 46 10.81 -2.82 6.76
CA MET A 46 10.65 -3.61 7.99
C MET A 46 11.56 -4.85 7.98
N ASN A 47 11.59 -5.59 6.87
CA ASN A 47 12.46 -6.76 6.73
C ASN A 47 13.95 -6.39 6.83
N ALA A 48 14.34 -5.22 6.30
CA ALA A 48 15.71 -4.73 6.40
C ALA A 48 16.10 -4.40 7.85
N ILE A 49 15.23 -3.71 8.60
CA ILE A 49 15.45 -3.45 10.04
C ILE A 49 15.58 -4.75 10.82
N ILE A 50 14.67 -5.71 10.58
CA ILE A 50 14.70 -6.99 11.30
C ILE A 50 16.04 -7.69 11.08
N LYS A 51 16.52 -7.78 9.83
CA LYS A 51 17.83 -8.36 9.51
C LYS A 51 18.97 -7.63 10.22
N PHE A 52 18.97 -6.30 10.14
CA PHE A 52 19.99 -5.48 10.80
C PHE A 52 20.03 -5.74 12.31
N LEU A 53 18.87 -5.71 12.99
CA LEU A 53 18.79 -5.92 14.44
C LEU A 53 19.31 -7.32 14.83
N LEU A 54 18.91 -8.36 14.09
CA LEU A 54 19.38 -9.73 14.32
C LEU A 54 20.90 -9.90 14.14
N GLN A 55 21.52 -9.09 13.28
CA GLN A 55 22.95 -9.15 12.97
C GLN A 55 23.80 -8.15 13.78
N SER A 56 23.17 -7.19 14.46
CA SER A 56 23.84 -6.06 15.12
C SER A 56 24.61 -6.41 16.40
N GLY A 57 24.29 -7.56 17.03
CA GLY A 57 24.78 -7.90 18.37
C GLY A 57 24.19 -7.06 19.51
N GLN A 58 23.23 -6.16 19.22
CA GLN A 58 22.55 -5.37 20.25
C GLN A 58 21.65 -6.27 21.12
N PRO A 59 21.60 -6.07 22.45
CA PRO A 59 20.66 -6.78 23.30
C PRO A 59 19.21 -6.49 22.91
N ALA A 60 18.35 -7.51 22.98
CA ALA A 60 16.93 -7.35 22.68
C ALA A 60 16.28 -6.26 23.56
N GLY A 61 15.38 -5.46 22.96
CA GLY A 61 14.66 -4.40 23.66
C GLY A 61 15.44 -3.11 23.91
N THR A 62 16.68 -2.99 23.43
CA THR A 62 17.50 -1.76 23.61
C THR A 62 17.42 -0.78 22.45
N SER A 63 16.92 -1.23 21.30
CA SER A 63 16.79 -0.41 20.09
C SER A 63 15.33 -0.04 19.84
N HIS A 64 15.04 1.25 19.73
CA HIS A 64 13.74 1.79 19.35
C HIS A 64 13.93 2.71 18.14
N THR A 65 13.30 2.37 17.01
CA THR A 65 13.43 3.15 15.79
C THR A 65 12.09 3.23 15.05
N TYR A 66 11.91 4.33 14.32
CA TYR A 66 10.74 4.59 13.49
C TYR A 66 11.22 4.87 12.08
N ILE A 67 10.62 4.21 11.09
CA ILE A 67 10.76 4.59 9.67
C ILE A 67 9.49 5.34 9.29
N TYR A 68 9.65 6.62 8.98
CA TYR A 68 8.57 7.43 8.43
C TYR A 68 8.59 7.33 6.91
N THR A 69 7.41 7.10 6.34
CA THR A 69 7.20 7.02 4.91
C THR A 69 6.22 8.08 4.48
N LEU A 70 6.42 8.65 3.28
CA LEU A 70 5.47 9.59 2.71
C LEU A 70 4.30 8.82 2.10
N GLU A 71 3.11 9.17 2.58
CA GLU A 71 1.84 8.69 2.05
C GLU A 71 1.45 9.53 0.82
N LYS A 72 0.88 8.90 -0.21
CA LYS A 72 0.55 9.60 -1.47
C LYS A 72 -0.96 9.72 -1.64
N ALA A 73 -1.47 10.95 -1.62
CA ALA A 73 -2.83 11.23 -2.08
C ALA A 73 -2.91 11.02 -3.60
N THR A 74 -3.70 10.03 -4.01
CA THR A 74 -3.78 9.56 -5.41
C THR A 74 -5.21 9.64 -5.89
N THR A 75 -5.41 10.27 -7.04
CA THR A 75 -6.68 10.33 -7.76
C THR A 75 -6.60 9.50 -9.04
N LYS A 76 -7.74 9.37 -9.75
CA LYS A 76 -7.77 8.73 -11.07
C LYS A 76 -6.80 9.37 -12.08
N ALA A 77 -6.55 10.68 -11.98
CA ALA A 77 -5.64 11.38 -12.89
C ALA A 77 -4.15 11.05 -12.64
N ASP A 78 -3.83 10.55 -11.45
CA ASP A 78 -2.45 10.23 -11.05
C ASP A 78 -2.05 8.78 -11.36
N LEU A 79 -3.01 7.94 -11.77
CA LEU A 79 -2.79 6.52 -12.02
C LEU A 79 -1.91 6.27 -13.24
N LYS A 80 -0.87 5.47 -13.02
CA LYS A 80 0.05 4.92 -14.02
C LYS A 80 0.01 3.39 -13.96
N PRO A 81 0.48 2.68 -15.00
CA PRO A 81 0.51 1.21 -15.00
C PRO A 81 1.25 0.59 -13.80
N ASP A 82 2.19 1.32 -13.21
CA ASP A 82 3.03 0.92 -12.07
C ASP A 82 2.57 1.52 -10.72
N SER A 83 1.40 2.17 -10.66
CA SER A 83 0.92 2.81 -9.42
C SER A 83 0.47 1.84 -8.33
N CYS A 84 0.06 0.63 -8.70
CA CYS A 84 -0.41 -0.38 -7.76
C CYS A 84 0.32 -1.71 -7.93
N TRP A 85 0.46 -2.43 -6.82
CA TRP A 85 0.90 -3.81 -6.82
C TRP A 85 -0.29 -4.77 -6.98
N ASP A 86 -0.03 -6.00 -7.44
CA ASP A 86 -1.07 -7.01 -7.73
C ASP A 86 -0.76 -8.29 -6.97
N LEU A 87 -1.62 -8.65 -6.02
CA LEU A 87 -1.44 -9.84 -5.18
C LEU A 87 -1.40 -11.13 -6.01
N LYS A 88 -2.24 -11.24 -7.04
CA LYS A 88 -2.31 -12.45 -7.88
C LYS A 88 -1.02 -12.59 -8.68
N ALA A 89 -0.49 -11.50 -9.21
CA ALA A 89 0.79 -11.51 -9.91
C ALA A 89 1.94 -11.94 -8.99
N LEU A 90 1.98 -11.44 -7.75
CA LEU A 90 2.98 -11.84 -6.75
C LEU A 90 2.87 -13.32 -6.36
N GLN A 91 1.65 -13.82 -6.15
CA GLN A 91 1.42 -15.25 -5.84
C GLN A 91 1.85 -16.16 -6.99
N ALA A 92 1.55 -15.78 -8.24
CA ALA A 92 1.98 -16.53 -9.41
C ALA A 92 3.51 -16.58 -9.53
N GLN A 93 4.20 -15.46 -9.27
CA GLN A 93 5.67 -15.42 -9.24
C GLN A 93 6.25 -16.29 -8.12
N ALA A 94 5.62 -16.36 -6.96
CA ALA A 94 6.06 -17.18 -5.85
C ALA A 94 5.90 -18.69 -6.14
N ALA A 95 4.82 -19.09 -6.80
CA ALA A 95 4.56 -20.49 -7.17
C ALA A 95 5.44 -20.99 -8.34
N ALA A 96 6.01 -20.07 -9.12
CA ALA A 96 6.92 -20.40 -10.23
C ALA A 96 8.39 -20.59 -9.79
N LYS A 97 8.68 -20.44 -8.50
CA LYS A 97 10.00 -20.67 -7.88
C LYS A 97 10.02 -22.01 -7.15
#